data_AF-A0A0D0BFR5-F1
#
_entry.id   AF-A0A0D0BFR5-F1
#
_cell.length_a   1.000
_cell.length_b   1.000
_cell.length_c   1.000
_cell.angle_alpha   90.00
_cell.angle_beta   90.00
_cell.angle_gamma   90.00
#
_symmetry.space_group_name_H-M   'P 1'
#
loop_
_entity.id
_entity.type
_entity.pdbx_description
1 polymer ?
#
loop_
_entity_poly.entity_id
_entity_poly.type
_entity_poly.pdbx_seq_one_letter_code
_entity_poly.pdbx_strand_id
1 'polypeptide(L)'
;MGLKKQHSSILVQLCSSHSFLYQHLHQIGKVDSPVCLVCKRDKETPFHYLLRCPVHRAARVRLQGEVGYCKMSMAGLLNEEKSLAPLFQYINNMRHFHYIFGVFPAVQEEDKEKEGE
;
A
#
# COMPACT_ATOMS: atom_id res chain seq x y z
N MET A 1 -18.59 3.03 4.66
CA MET A 1 -17.47 2.43 3.88
C MET A 1 -17.53 0.90 3.78
N GLY A 2 -17.97 0.37 2.63
CA GLY A 2 -17.96 -1.07 2.37
C GLY A 2 -16.59 -1.55 1.85
N LEU A 3 -15.65 -1.90 2.74
CA LEU A 3 -14.40 -2.54 2.32
C LEU A 3 -14.69 -3.97 1.82
N LYS A 4 -14.40 -4.23 0.54
CA LYS A 4 -14.42 -5.59 0.00
C LYS A 4 -13.35 -6.44 0.69
N LYS A 5 -13.60 -7.76 0.80
CA LYS A 5 -12.70 -8.74 1.44
C LYS A 5 -11.23 -8.59 1.02
N GLN A 6 -10.98 -8.34 -0.26
CA GLN A 6 -9.63 -8.15 -0.81
C GLN A 6 -8.90 -6.93 -0.23
N HIS A 7 -9.61 -5.81 0.01
CA HIS A 7 -9.03 -4.61 0.63
C HIS A 7 -8.55 -4.90 2.05
N SER A 8 -9.41 -5.50 2.86
CA SER A 8 -9.06 -5.85 4.24
C SER A 8 -7.91 -6.85 4.30
N SER A 9 -7.90 -7.84 3.40
CA SER A 9 -6.83 -8.84 3.32
C SER A 9 -5.46 -8.20 3.08
N ILE A 10 -5.34 -7.31 2.09
CA ILE A 10 -4.05 -6.69 1.79
C ILE A 10 -3.62 -5.72 2.89
N LEU A 11 -4.55 -4.99 3.50
CA LEU A 11 -4.22 -4.10 4.63
C LEU A 11 -3.66 -4.88 5.82
N VAL A 12 -4.32 -5.97 6.22
CA VAL A 12 -3.84 -6.84 7.30
C VAL A 12 -2.46 -7.41 6.98
N GLN A 13 -2.24 -7.85 5.73
CA GLN A 13 -0.95 -8.36 5.28
C GLN A 13 0.16 -7.30 5.31
N LEU A 14 -0.13 -6.06 4.89
CA LEU A 14 0.83 -4.96 4.94
C LEU A 14 1.13 -4.53 6.38
N CYS A 15 0.12 -4.47 7.26
CA CYS A 15 0.29 -4.14 8.68
C CYS A 15 1.14 -5.18 9.42
N SER A 16 0.85 -6.47 9.21
CA SER A 16 1.55 -7.57 9.88
C SER A 16 2.90 -7.93 9.23
N SER A 17 3.28 -7.27 8.14
CA SER A 17 4.43 -7.64 7.31
C SER A 17 4.39 -9.07 6.74
N HIS A 18 3.22 -9.73 6.76
CA HIS A 18 2.95 -11.02 6.13
C HIS A 18 2.36 -10.84 4.73
N SER A 19 2.95 -9.93 3.95
CA SER A 19 2.52 -9.63 2.59
C SER A 19 3.35 -10.40 1.57
N PHE A 20 2.89 -10.45 0.32
CA PHE A 20 3.62 -11.09 -0.78
C PHE A 20 4.83 -10.27 -1.29
N LEU A 21 5.44 -9.47 -0.41
CA LEU A 21 6.70 -8.78 -0.67
C LEU A 21 7.88 -9.72 -0.41
N TYR A 22 9.01 -9.48 -1.09
CA TYR A 22 10.13 -10.41 -1.11
C TYR A 22 10.74 -10.69 0.28
N GLN A 23 10.69 -9.74 1.22
CA GLN A 23 11.16 -10.00 2.59
C GLN A 23 10.41 -11.17 3.25
N HIS A 24 9.08 -11.19 3.16
CA HIS A 24 8.28 -12.24 3.79
C HIS A 24 8.42 -13.55 3.01
N LEU A 25 8.39 -13.49 1.67
CA LEU A 25 8.58 -14.66 0.83
C LEU A 25 9.92 -15.37 1.10
N HIS A 26 10.98 -14.60 1.37
CA HIS A 26 12.28 -15.15 1.74
C HIS A 26 12.23 -15.83 3.12
N GLN A 27 11.54 -15.22 4.11
CA GLN A 27 11.40 -15.82 5.44
C GLN A 27 10.69 -17.18 5.41
N ILE A 28 9.74 -17.38 4.50
CA ILE A 28 9.02 -18.65 4.33
C ILE A 28 9.66 -19.58 3.28
N GLY A 29 10.87 -19.25 2.78
CA GLY A 29 11.61 -20.08 1.84
C GLY A 29 11.01 -20.18 0.43
N LYS A 30 10.24 -19.17 -0.01
CA LYS A 30 9.63 -19.12 -1.36
C LYS A 30 10.47 -18.39 -2.40
N VAL A 31 11.44 -17.59 -1.98
CA VAL A 31 12.40 -16.89 -2.85
C VAL A 31 13.79 -16.91 -2.21
N ASP A 32 14.83 -16.86 -3.03
CA ASP A 32 16.23 -16.97 -2.58
C ASP A 32 16.79 -15.66 -2.00
N SER A 33 16.12 -14.53 -2.23
CA SER A 33 16.58 -13.22 -1.76
C SER A 33 15.43 -12.34 -1.29
N PRO A 34 15.58 -11.61 -0.17
CA PRO A 34 14.60 -10.64 0.29
C PRO A 34 14.67 -9.29 -0.44
N VAL A 35 15.61 -9.11 -1.36
CA VAL A 35 15.88 -7.83 -2.03
C VAL A 35 14.75 -7.45 -2.98
N CYS A 36 14.34 -6.18 -2.96
CA CYS A 36 13.36 -5.63 -3.88
C CYS A 36 13.85 -5.79 -5.33
N LEU A 37 13.08 -6.50 -6.15
CA LEU A 37 13.45 -6.75 -7.55
C LEU A 37 13.47 -5.49 -8.40
N VAL A 38 12.67 -4.49 -8.03
CA VAL A 38 12.50 -3.28 -8.82
C VAL A 38 13.66 -2.32 -8.60
N CYS A 39 14.03 -2.06 -7.33
CA CYS A 39 15.13 -1.14 -7.02
C CYS A 39 16.49 -1.82 -6.85
N LYS A 40 16.52 -3.12 -6.56
CA LYS A 40 17.71 -3.97 -6.34
C LYS A 40 18.69 -3.44 -5.28
N ARG A 41 18.19 -2.68 -4.29
CA ARG A 41 19.03 -2.03 -3.27
C ARG A 41 18.77 -2.53 -1.86
N ASP A 42 17.52 -2.47 -1.42
CA ASP A 42 17.11 -2.81 -0.06
C ASP A 42 16.17 -4.03 -0.06
N LYS A 43 15.98 -4.59 1.14
CA LYS A 43 14.96 -5.62 1.39
C LYS A 43 13.56 -5.07 1.09
N GLU A 44 12.74 -5.85 0.42
CA GLU A 44 11.37 -5.45 0.10
C GLU A 44 10.43 -5.70 1.27
N THR A 45 10.31 -4.69 2.14
CA THR A 45 9.36 -4.67 3.26
C THR A 45 8.16 -3.78 2.94
N PRO A 46 7.03 -3.88 3.67
CA PRO A 46 5.92 -2.94 3.50
C PRO A 46 6.35 -1.48 3.61
N PHE A 47 7.26 -1.19 4.57
CA PHE A 47 7.85 0.13 4.72
C PHE A 47 8.68 0.55 3.50
N HIS A 48 9.50 -0.35 2.95
CA HIS A 48 10.24 -0.08 1.73
C HIS A 48 9.29 0.20 0.56
N TYR A 49 8.32 -0.69 0.35
CA TYR A 49 7.33 -0.61 -0.72
C TYR A 49 6.51 0.69 -0.67
N LEU A 50 5.97 1.05 0.50
CA LEU A 50 5.07 2.19 0.66
C LEU A 50 5.79 3.53 0.80
N LEU A 51 7.00 3.57 1.38
CA LEU A 51 7.61 4.84 1.80
C LEU A 51 9.02 5.09 1.25
N ARG A 52 9.81 4.07 0.87
CA ARG A 52 11.24 4.27 0.54
C ARG A 52 11.66 3.91 -0.89
N CYS A 53 11.01 2.95 -1.55
CA CYS A 53 11.49 2.39 -2.81
C CYS A 53 11.70 3.50 -3.87
N PRO A 54 12.92 3.76 -4.38
CA PRO A 54 13.16 4.89 -5.27
C PRO A 54 12.38 4.81 -6.58
N VAL A 55 12.15 3.60 -7.10
CA VAL A 55 11.36 3.37 -8.32
C VAL A 55 9.92 3.88 -8.16
N HIS A 56 9.41 3.81 -6.94
CA HIS A 56 8.04 4.19 -6.63
C HIS A 56 7.87 5.66 -6.24
N ARG A 57 8.93 6.48 -6.36
CA ARG A 57 8.92 7.89 -5.93
C ARG A 57 7.82 8.70 -6.61
N ALA A 58 7.64 8.57 -7.92
CA ALA A 58 6.64 9.34 -8.66
C ALA A 58 5.21 9.02 -8.19
N ALA A 59 4.89 7.74 -8.00
CA ALA A 59 3.59 7.31 -7.48
C ALA A 59 3.40 7.75 -6.02
N ARG A 60 4.45 7.73 -5.19
CA ARG A 60 4.38 8.24 -3.81
C ARG A 60 4.13 9.74 -3.73
N VAL A 61 4.69 10.53 -4.65
CA VAL A 61 4.44 11.97 -4.69
C VAL A 61 2.96 12.26 -5.00
N ARG A 62 2.34 11.48 -5.91
CA ARG A 62 0.90 11.57 -6.17
C ARG A 62 0.08 11.18 -4.94
N LEU A 63 0.39 10.02 -4.34
CA LEU A 63 -0.23 9.56 -3.10
C LEU A 63 -0.14 10.62 -2.00
N GLN A 64 1.04 11.20 -1.80
CA GLN A 64 1.28 12.26 -0.82
C GLN A 64 0.47 13.53 -1.09
N GLY A 65 0.23 13.88 -2.35
CA GLY A 65 -0.63 15.01 -2.73
C GLY A 65 -2.10 14.77 -2.36
N GLU A 66 -2.55 13.52 -2.39
CA GLU A 66 -3.92 13.13 -2.05
C GLU A 66 -4.12 12.94 -0.54
N VAL A 67 -3.19 12.28 0.16
CA VAL A 67 -3.32 12.00 1.61
C VAL A 67 -2.75 13.10 2.51
N GLY A 68 -1.90 13.96 1.97
CA GLY A 68 -1.18 14.99 2.72
C GLY A 68 0.12 14.51 3.36
N TYR A 69 1.08 15.43 3.52
CA TYR A 69 2.44 15.14 3.98
C TYR A 69 2.48 14.42 5.33
N CYS A 70 1.70 14.87 6.31
CA CYS A 70 1.69 14.32 7.68
C CYS A 70 1.19 12.88 7.75
N LYS A 71 0.50 12.40 6.71
CA LYS A 71 -0.08 11.05 6.66
C LYS A 71 0.80 10.03 5.93
N MET A 72 1.95 10.45 5.40
CA MET A 72 2.96 9.58 4.77
C MET A 72 3.75 8.76 5.81
N SER A 73 3.03 7.99 6.61
CA SER A 73 3.56 7.03 7.58
C SER A 73 2.80 5.71 7.45
N MET A 74 3.36 4.62 7.99
CA MET A 74 2.67 3.32 7.97
C MET A 74 1.28 3.42 8.62
N ALA A 75 1.19 4.09 9.78
CA ALA A 75 -0.08 4.26 10.49
C ALA A 75 -1.04 5.18 9.72
N GLY A 76 -0.56 6.30 9.17
CA GLY A 76 -1.39 7.24 8.42
C GLY A 76 -1.97 6.66 7.13
N LEU A 77 -1.21 5.81 6.43
CA LEU A 77 -1.68 5.18 5.20
C LEU A 77 -2.60 3.97 5.45
N LEU A 78 -2.32 3.17 6.49
CA LEU A 78 -3.00 1.88 6.68
C LEU A 78 -4.21 1.94 7.62
N ASN A 79 -4.28 2.94 8.51
CA ASN A 79 -5.34 3.01 9.54
C ASN A 79 -6.36 4.12 9.30
N GLU A 80 -6.05 5.12 8.47
CA GLU A 80 -6.93 6.26 8.25
C GLU A 80 -7.81 6.05 7.02
N GLU A 81 -9.12 6.14 7.22
CA GLU A 81 -10.14 5.86 6.21
C GLU A 81 -9.93 6.68 4.93
N LYS A 82 -9.66 7.98 5.09
CA LYS A 82 -9.41 8.94 4.00
C LYS A 82 -8.14 8.62 3.19
N SER A 83 -7.19 7.88 3.78
CA SER A 83 -5.95 7.49 3.10
C SER A 83 -6.12 6.23 2.26
N LEU A 84 -7.18 5.44 2.49
CA LEU A 84 -7.34 4.12 1.88
C LEU A 84 -7.63 4.20 0.39
N ALA A 85 -8.49 5.12 -0.07
CA ALA A 85 -8.79 5.23 -1.50
C ALA A 85 -7.54 5.60 -2.32
N PRO A 86 -6.77 6.65 -1.96
CA PRO A 86 -5.48 6.95 -2.58
C PRO A 86 -4.47 5.80 -2.49
N LEU A 87 -4.42 5.11 -1.35
CA LEU A 87 -3.51 3.97 -1.15
C LEU A 87 -3.83 2.82 -2.11
N PHE A 88 -5.10 2.46 -2.30
CA PHE A 88 -5.45 1.38 -3.23
C PHE A 88 -5.17 1.76 -4.68
N GLN A 89 -5.33 3.03 -5.06
CA GLN A 89 -4.88 3.51 -6.38
C GLN A 89 -3.37 3.38 -6.54
N TYR A 90 -2.58 3.75 -5.52
CA TYR A 90 -1.13 3.53 -5.51
C TYR A 90 -0.78 2.05 -5.70
N ILE A 91 -1.42 1.15 -4.96
CA ILE A 91 -1.19 -0.30 -5.04
C ILE A 91 -1.52 -0.84 -6.44
N ASN A 92 -2.64 -0.41 -7.03
CA ASN A 92 -3.05 -0.79 -8.38
C ASN A 92 -2.03 -0.34 -9.44
N ASN A 93 -1.55 0.89 -9.35
CA ASN A 93 -0.59 1.46 -10.30
C ASN A 93 0.73 0.66 -10.33
N MET A 94 1.14 0.11 -9.19
CA MET A 94 2.36 -0.70 -9.11
C MET A 94 2.20 -2.10 -9.69
N ARG A 95 0.97 -2.60 -9.76
CA ARG A 95 0.63 -3.96 -10.23
C ARG A 95 1.31 -5.11 -9.47
N HIS A 96 2.02 -4.82 -8.37
CA HIS A 96 2.77 -5.82 -7.60
C HIS A 96 1.86 -6.95 -7.09
N PHE A 97 0.64 -6.60 -6.67
CA PHE A 97 -0.34 -7.55 -6.12
C PHE A 97 -1.37 -8.04 -7.15
N HIS A 98 -1.23 -7.64 -8.43
CA HIS A 98 -2.23 -7.89 -9.46
C HIS A 98 -2.44 -9.39 -9.73
N TYR A 99 -1.39 -10.20 -9.64
CA TYR A 99 -1.50 -11.64 -9.84
C TYR A 99 -2.31 -12.35 -8.74
N ILE A 100 -2.33 -11.80 -7.52
CA ILE A 100 -2.88 -12.46 -6.33
C ILE A 100 -4.29 -11.95 -6.03
N PHE A 101 -4.47 -10.63 -6.10
CA PHE A 101 -5.72 -9.96 -5.72
C PHE A 101 -6.46 -9.35 -6.92
N GLY A 102 -5.87 -9.36 -8.12
CA GLY A 102 -6.41 -8.63 -9.25
C GLY A 102 -6.29 -7.11 -9.08
N VAL A 103 -7.21 -6.37 -9.71
CA VAL A 103 -7.32 -4.92 -9.54
C VAL A 103 -8.23 -4.62 -8.35
N PHE A 104 -7.73 -3.84 -7.40
CA PHE A 104 -8.52 -3.37 -6.27
C PHE A 104 -9.55 -2.34 -6.78
N PRO A 105 -10.86 -2.52 -6.54
CA PRO A 105 -11.88 -1.57 -6.96
C PRO A 105 -11.76 -0.28 -6.16
N ALA A 106 -12.23 0.83 -6.76
CA ALA A 106 -12.29 2.10 -6.05
C ALA A 106 -13.07 1.99 -4.74
N VAL A 107 -12.55 2.61 -3.69
CA VAL A 107 -13.29 2.79 -2.43
C VAL A 107 -14.28 3.92 -2.67
N GLN A 108 -15.55 3.69 -2.37
CA GLN A 108 -16.56 4.75 -2.41
C GLN A 108 -16.35 5.63 -1.19
N GLU A 109 -15.91 6.87 -1.42
CA GLU A 109 -15.94 7.91 -0.40
C GLU A 109 -17.40 8.36 -0.29
N GLU A 110 -18.04 8.04 0.82
CA GLU A 110 -19.32 8.66 1.17
C GLU A 110 -18.98 10.10 1.61
N ASP A 111 -19.38 11.09 0.82
CA ASP A 111 -19.24 12.51 1.13
C ASP A 111 -19.85 12.80 2.51
N LYS A 112 -19.04 12.82 3.56
CA LYS A 112 -19.41 13.50 4.81
C LYS A 112 -19.21 14.99 4.60
N GLU A 113 -20.16 15.59 3.90
CA GLU A 113 -20.31 17.03 3.83
C GLU A 113 -20.77 17.55 5.21
N LYS A 114 -20.05 18.59 5.67
CA LYS A 114 -20.42 19.64 6.65
C LYS A 114 -20.25 19.34 8.15
N GLU A 115 -19.16 19.86 8.71
CA GLU A 115 -19.23 20.57 9.99
C GLU A 115 -18.70 21.99 9.77
N GLY A 116 -19.65 22.91 9.68
CA GLY A 116 -19.48 24.35 9.78
C GLY A 116 -20.76 24.87 10.42
N GLU A 117 -20.72 25.03 11.74
CA GLU A 117 -21.59 25.92 12.51
C GLU A 117 -20.73 26.60 13.57
#